data_AF-A0A564YFM7-F1
#
_entry.id   AF-A0A564YFM7-F1
#
_cell.length_a   1.000
_cell.length_b   1.000
_cell.length_c   1.000
_cell.angle_alpha   90.00
_cell.angle_beta   90.00
_cell.angle_gamma   90.00
#
_symmetry.space_group_name_H-M   'P 1'
#
loop_
_entity.id
_entity.type
_entity.pdbx_description
1 polymer ?
#
loop_
_entity_poly.entity_id
_entity_poly.type
_entity_poly.pdbx_seq_one_letter_code
_entity_poly.pdbx_strand_id
1 'polypeptide(L)'
;MSAKKATSNPKPKTSNAFSNPLFVWENTDSPSSVVIPKTVTSPAYVHTFVNKNDDESKTLTPQSPSGANTWDNEHAKLPCSPNNVLKRAGKTISIWESIKSALTSPINSVDDFMQAVYSYNVINFQDWNCKHLSAALHIKPDYVQLLPKIAQLALRLPELVTKPIPLLKRGAEGSVTLSQLQIACLLANAFYSTFTFRNSRDPQSEYSNFPLVNFASLFSKW
;
A
#
# COMPACT_ATOMS: atom_id res chain seq x y z
N MET A 1 -14.56 -30.21 -58.41
CA MET A 1 -15.17 -29.27 -57.45
C MET A 1 -15.25 -29.95 -56.09
N SER A 2 -14.76 -29.47 -54.96
CA SER A 2 -13.69 -28.53 -54.61
C SER A 2 -13.32 -28.91 -53.17
N ALA A 3 -12.06 -29.28 -52.92
CA ALA A 3 -11.58 -29.54 -51.58
C ALA A 3 -11.46 -28.20 -50.81
N LYS A 4 -12.16 -28.07 -49.69
CA LYS A 4 -12.08 -26.89 -48.82
C LYS A 4 -10.72 -26.88 -48.12
N LYS A 5 -9.94 -25.85 -48.43
CA LYS A 5 -8.63 -25.51 -47.85
C LYS A 5 -8.86 -25.05 -46.40
N ALA A 6 -8.25 -25.73 -45.44
CA ALA A 6 -8.25 -25.31 -44.04
C ALA A 6 -7.38 -24.06 -43.89
N THR A 7 -8.01 -22.93 -43.55
CA THR A 7 -7.33 -21.69 -43.16
C THR A 7 -6.88 -21.79 -41.70
N SER A 8 -5.57 -21.84 -41.48
CA SER A 8 -4.94 -21.71 -40.16
C SER A 8 -5.01 -20.25 -39.70
N ASN A 9 -5.69 -19.98 -38.58
CA ASN A 9 -5.63 -18.68 -37.92
C ASN A 9 -4.21 -18.41 -37.37
N PRO A 10 -3.65 -17.21 -37.54
CA PRO A 10 -2.38 -16.85 -36.95
C PRO A 10 -2.52 -16.69 -35.42
N LYS A 11 -1.66 -17.37 -34.66
CA LYS A 11 -1.52 -17.20 -33.20
C LYS A 11 -1.13 -15.74 -32.88
N PRO A 12 -1.68 -15.11 -31.83
CA PRO A 12 -1.24 -13.79 -31.40
C PRO A 12 0.22 -13.85 -30.94
N LYS A 13 1.07 -12.99 -31.53
CA LYS A 13 2.46 -12.81 -31.10
C LYS A 13 2.46 -12.22 -29.69
N THR A 14 2.87 -13.00 -28.70
CA THR A 14 3.16 -12.49 -27.35
C THR A 14 4.40 -11.62 -27.43
N SER A 15 4.24 -10.29 -27.46
CA SER A 15 5.34 -9.35 -27.28
C SER A 15 5.79 -9.41 -25.82
N ASN A 16 6.74 -10.29 -25.53
CA ASN A 16 7.43 -10.30 -24.24
C ASN A 16 8.26 -9.01 -24.13
N ALA A 17 8.22 -8.30 -23.00
CA ALA A 17 8.99 -7.06 -22.77
C ALA A 17 10.51 -7.25 -22.99
N PHE A 18 10.99 -8.49 -22.91
CA PHE A 18 12.37 -8.89 -23.22
C PHE A 18 12.68 -9.08 -24.71
N SER A 19 11.73 -8.83 -25.61
CA SER A 19 11.91 -8.98 -27.07
C SER A 19 12.39 -7.69 -27.74
N ASN A 20 12.62 -6.62 -26.97
CA ASN A 20 13.10 -5.35 -27.50
C ASN A 20 14.62 -5.44 -27.75
N PRO A 21 15.10 -5.38 -29.00
CA PRO A 21 16.54 -5.44 -29.31
C PRO A 21 17.32 -4.22 -28.80
N LEU A 22 16.64 -3.18 -28.32
CA LEU A 22 17.26 -2.02 -27.65
C LEU A 22 17.30 -2.17 -26.12
N PHE A 23 16.73 -3.23 -25.55
CA PHE A 23 16.78 -3.48 -24.11
C PHE A 23 18.07 -4.21 -23.75
N VAL A 24 19.03 -3.47 -23.20
CA VAL A 24 20.24 -4.02 -22.60
C VAL A 24 20.02 -4.11 -21.10
N TRP A 25 20.13 -5.32 -20.54
CA TRP A 25 20.13 -5.51 -19.10
C TRP A 25 21.59 -5.41 -18.61
N GLU A 26 21.93 -4.32 -17.94
CA GLU A 26 23.20 -4.19 -17.22
C GLU A 26 22.98 -4.51 -15.74
N ASN A 27 23.73 -5.49 -15.23
CA ASN A 27 23.73 -5.81 -13.81
C ASN A 27 24.59 -4.78 -13.06
N THR A 28 23.94 -3.86 -12.34
CA THR A 28 24.63 -2.83 -11.55
C THR A 28 25.26 -3.36 -10.25
N ASP A 29 25.05 -4.64 -9.91
CA ASP A 29 25.65 -5.27 -8.72
C ASP A 29 27.05 -5.85 -8.98
N SER A 30 27.56 -5.75 -10.22
CA SER A 30 28.98 -6.03 -10.49
C SER A 30 29.83 -4.88 -9.95
N PRO A 31 30.98 -5.13 -9.29
CA PRO A 31 31.88 -4.10 -8.79
C PRO A 31 32.69 -3.50 -9.95
N SER A 32 31.98 -3.01 -10.97
CA SER A 32 32.52 -2.10 -11.96
C SER A 32 32.26 -0.71 -11.38
N SER A 33 33.33 0.05 -11.17
CA SER A 33 33.30 1.44 -10.74
C SER A 33 32.55 2.31 -11.76
N VAL A 34 31.22 2.27 -11.72
CA VAL A 34 30.35 3.17 -12.46
C VAL A 34 30.27 4.44 -11.64
N VAL A 35 30.88 5.49 -12.18
CA VAL A 35 30.65 6.86 -11.74
C VAL A 35 29.15 7.10 -11.87
N ILE A 36 28.45 7.23 -10.74
CA ILE A 36 27.05 7.65 -10.69
C ILE A 36 26.97 8.94 -11.51
N PRO A 37 26.26 8.99 -12.65
CA PRO A 37 26.15 10.21 -13.42
C PRO A 37 25.52 11.26 -12.51
N LYS A 38 26.16 12.43 -12.41
CA LYS A 38 25.60 13.58 -11.68
C LYS A 38 24.15 13.75 -12.12
N THR A 39 23.26 13.69 -11.14
CA THR A 39 21.82 13.86 -11.26
C THR A 39 21.56 15.05 -12.18
N VAL A 40 20.89 14.80 -13.31
CA VAL A 40 20.29 15.89 -14.09
C VAL A 40 19.13 16.37 -13.23
N THR A 41 19.41 17.29 -12.32
CA THR A 41 18.39 17.98 -11.53
C THR A 41 17.62 18.90 -12.46
N SER A 42 16.56 18.37 -13.05
CA SER A 42 15.43 19.21 -13.46
C SER A 42 14.97 19.97 -12.22
N PRO A 43 14.73 21.29 -12.28
CA PRO A 43 14.24 22.08 -11.14
C PRO A 43 12.88 21.59 -10.58
N ALA A 44 12.23 20.63 -11.24
CA ALA A 44 11.00 19.97 -10.80
C ALA A 44 11.20 18.58 -10.14
N TYR A 45 12.44 18.07 -10.05
CA TYR A 45 12.71 16.75 -9.47
C TYR A 45 12.66 16.78 -7.94
N VAL A 46 11.77 15.98 -7.35
CA VAL A 46 11.63 15.85 -5.90
C VAL A 46 12.10 14.48 -5.43
N HIS A 47 13.05 14.45 -4.49
CA HIS A 47 13.49 13.24 -3.80
C HIS A 47 13.06 13.29 -2.33
N THR A 48 12.23 12.34 -1.89
CA THR A 48 11.70 12.32 -0.51
C THR A 48 12.27 11.16 0.29
N PHE A 49 12.99 11.47 1.37
CA PHE A 49 13.38 10.51 2.40
C PHE A 49 12.35 10.47 3.52
N VAL A 50 11.66 9.33 3.66
CA VAL A 50 10.60 9.17 4.68
C VAL A 50 11.17 8.72 6.04
N ASN A 51 12.44 8.28 6.08
CA ASN A 51 13.11 7.90 7.32
C ASN A 51 13.22 9.10 8.31
N LYS A 52 13.21 8.78 9.61
CA LYS A 52 13.86 9.62 10.62
C LYS A 52 15.34 9.60 10.27
N ASN A 53 15.94 10.75 10.03
CA ASN A 53 17.39 10.82 10.00
C ASN A 53 17.85 10.54 11.43
N ASP A 54 18.65 9.50 11.63
CA ASP A 54 19.49 9.36 12.83
C ASP A 54 20.59 10.42 12.76
N ASP A 55 20.20 11.69 12.83
CA ASP A 55 21.16 12.79 12.98
C ASP A 55 21.48 12.87 14.48
N GLU A 56 22.71 12.47 14.82
CA GLU A 56 23.28 12.56 16.15
C GLU A 56 23.07 13.97 16.74
N SER A 57 22.74 14.00 18.04
CA SER A 57 22.91 15.19 18.88
C SER A 57 22.10 16.44 18.44
N LYS A 58 20.80 16.45 18.80
CA LYS A 58 20.17 17.65 19.39
C LYS A 58 18.89 17.28 20.12
N THR A 59 18.93 17.45 21.44
CA THR A 59 17.81 17.48 22.37
C THR A 59 16.72 18.40 21.84
N LEU A 60 15.63 17.85 21.31
CA LEU A 60 14.44 18.60 20.96
C LEU A 60 13.19 17.82 21.35
N THR A 61 12.28 18.58 21.95
CA THR A 61 10.96 18.25 22.51
C THR A 61 10.10 17.35 21.63
N PRO A 62 9.05 16.70 22.18
CA PRO A 62 8.19 15.79 21.42
C PRO A 62 7.34 16.58 20.41
N GLN A 63 7.92 16.89 19.26
CA GLN A 63 7.19 17.37 18.10
C GLN A 63 6.39 16.20 17.54
N SER A 64 5.06 16.35 17.56
CA SER A 64 4.13 15.45 16.89
C SER A 64 4.61 15.15 15.46
N PRO A 65 4.61 13.88 15.02
CA PRO A 65 5.11 13.51 13.70
C PRO A 65 4.31 14.24 12.60
N SER A 66 4.94 15.23 11.97
CA SER A 66 4.34 16.16 11.02
C SER A 66 3.70 15.48 9.80
N GLY A 67 4.15 14.27 9.44
CA GLY A 67 3.60 13.49 8.33
C GLY A 67 2.17 12.99 8.50
N ALA A 68 1.65 12.91 9.74
CA ALA A 68 0.25 12.57 9.98
C ALA A 68 -0.72 13.70 9.57
N ASN A 69 -0.24 14.95 9.48
CA ASN A 69 -1.10 16.12 9.29
C ASN A 69 -1.43 16.41 7.81
N THR A 70 -0.81 15.72 6.87
CA THR A 70 -1.02 15.96 5.44
C THR A 70 -2.21 15.16 4.93
N TRP A 71 -3.24 15.86 4.46
CA TRP A 71 -4.46 15.29 3.88
C TRP A 71 -4.85 16.10 2.64
N ASP A 72 -4.00 16.05 1.62
CA ASP A 72 -4.15 16.76 0.35
C ASP A 72 -4.20 15.77 -0.83
N ASN A 73 -4.20 16.30 -2.06
CA ASN A 73 -4.22 15.50 -3.29
C ASN A 73 -2.81 15.23 -3.85
N GLU A 74 -1.75 15.64 -3.13
CA GLU A 74 -0.36 15.48 -3.54
C GLU A 74 0.34 14.35 -2.77
N HIS A 75 -0.20 13.94 -1.63
CA HIS A 75 0.37 12.92 -0.75
C HIS A 75 -0.59 11.75 -0.49
N ALA A 76 -0.03 10.60 -0.13
CA ALA A 76 -0.80 9.47 0.32
C ALA A 76 -1.55 9.80 1.63
N LYS A 77 -2.88 9.70 1.59
CA LYS A 77 -3.74 9.84 2.77
C LYS A 77 -3.56 8.65 3.72
N LEU A 78 -2.76 8.85 4.77
CA LEU A 78 -2.44 7.81 5.74
C LEU A 78 -3.60 7.57 6.72
N PRO A 79 -3.82 6.31 7.14
CA PRO A 79 -4.91 5.95 8.04
C PRO A 79 -4.80 6.61 9.41
N CYS A 80 -3.58 6.93 9.86
CA CYS A 80 -3.29 7.59 11.13
C CYS A 80 -3.45 9.12 11.10
N SER A 81 -3.90 9.71 9.99
CA SER A 81 -4.13 11.16 9.90
C SER A 81 -5.33 11.57 10.77
N PRO A 82 -5.25 12.70 11.51
CA PRO A 82 -6.40 13.23 12.25
C PRO A 82 -7.55 13.67 11.34
N ASN A 83 -7.29 13.88 10.05
CA ASN A 83 -8.30 14.22 9.04
C ASN A 83 -9.06 12.99 8.52
N ASN A 84 -8.62 11.77 8.86
CA ASN A 84 -9.32 10.55 8.49
C ASN A 84 -10.50 10.31 9.45
N VAL A 85 -11.62 11.00 9.17
CA VAL A 85 -12.81 10.99 10.02
C VAL A 85 -14.04 10.50 9.26
N LEU A 86 -14.91 9.77 9.97
CA LEU A 86 -16.22 9.37 9.51
C LEU A 86 -17.29 10.20 10.23
N LYS A 87 -18.21 10.79 9.48
CA LYS A 87 -19.39 11.47 10.03
C LYS A 87 -20.57 10.51 10.04
N ARG A 88 -21.06 10.13 11.22
CA ARG A 88 -22.22 9.23 11.38
C ARG A 88 -23.18 9.79 12.42
N ALA A 89 -24.45 9.96 12.06
CA ALA A 89 -25.52 10.43 12.94
C ALA A 89 -25.15 11.71 13.75
N GLY A 90 -24.50 12.68 13.10
CA GLY A 90 -24.07 13.93 13.72
C GLY A 90 -22.79 13.85 14.57
N LYS A 91 -22.21 12.66 14.75
CA LYS A 91 -20.93 12.47 15.46
C LYS A 91 -19.78 12.29 14.46
N THR A 92 -18.67 12.97 14.74
CA THR A 92 -17.39 12.76 14.04
C THR A 92 -16.61 11.67 14.77
N ILE A 93 -16.25 10.60 14.07
CA ILE A 93 -15.49 9.47 14.60
C ILE A 93 -14.12 9.45 13.91
N SER A 94 -13.05 9.43 14.69
CA SER A 94 -11.70 9.20 14.18
C SER A 94 -11.56 7.75 13.72
N ILE A 95 -11.27 7.54 12.44
CA ILE A 95 -11.06 6.20 11.91
C ILE A 95 -9.83 5.55 12.55
N TRP A 96 -8.77 6.33 12.81
CA TRP A 96 -7.57 5.80 13.45
C TRP A 96 -7.85 5.28 14.86
N GLU A 97 -8.69 5.95 15.65
CA GLU A 97 -9.07 5.43 16.98
C GLU A 97 -9.85 4.12 16.88
N SER A 98 -10.74 3.98 15.89
CA SER A 98 -11.43 2.72 15.61
C SER A 98 -10.45 1.62 15.19
N ILE A 99 -9.50 1.91 14.31
CA ILE A 99 -8.44 0.96 13.90
C ILE A 99 -7.62 0.53 15.11
N LYS A 100 -7.16 1.49 15.94
CA LYS A 100 -6.38 1.18 17.16
C LYS A 100 -7.15 0.25 18.09
N SER A 101 -8.41 0.55 18.37
CA SER A 101 -9.25 -0.28 19.23
C SER A 101 -9.43 -1.69 18.68
N ALA A 102 -9.64 -1.82 17.37
CA ALA A 102 -9.86 -3.11 16.72
C ALA A 102 -8.57 -3.96 16.68
N LEU A 103 -7.44 -3.37 16.30
CA LEU A 103 -6.17 -4.09 16.13
C LEU A 103 -5.39 -4.33 17.42
N THR A 104 -5.75 -3.65 18.52
CA THR A 104 -5.21 -3.95 19.86
C THR A 104 -5.88 -5.17 20.48
N SER A 105 -7.12 -5.46 20.08
CA SER A 105 -7.83 -6.67 20.52
C SER A 105 -7.13 -7.93 19.97
N PRO A 106 -7.15 -9.06 20.68
CA PRO A 106 -6.60 -10.31 20.17
C PRO A 106 -7.27 -10.74 18.86
N ILE A 107 -6.47 -11.04 17.83
CA ILE A 107 -6.93 -11.53 16.53
C ILE A 107 -6.35 -12.92 16.32
N ASN A 108 -7.07 -13.97 16.74
CA ASN A 108 -6.58 -15.35 16.76
C ASN A 108 -7.32 -16.25 15.77
N SER A 109 -8.19 -15.68 14.96
CA SER A 109 -8.98 -16.41 13.96
C SER A 109 -9.29 -15.50 12.77
N VAL A 110 -9.77 -16.12 11.68
CA VAL A 110 -10.28 -15.38 10.52
C VAL A 110 -11.51 -14.57 10.89
N ASP A 111 -12.35 -15.07 11.80
CA ASP A 111 -13.54 -14.37 12.24
C ASP A 111 -13.17 -13.11 13.04
N ASP A 112 -12.19 -13.22 13.95
CA ASP A 112 -11.66 -12.04 14.66
C ASP A 112 -11.07 -11.02 13.67
N PHE A 113 -10.35 -11.50 12.65
CA PHE A 113 -9.78 -10.66 11.61
C PHE A 113 -10.87 -9.91 10.84
N MET A 114 -11.92 -10.62 10.42
CA MET A 114 -13.06 -10.03 9.71
C MET A 114 -13.78 -9.02 10.59
N GLN A 115 -14.05 -9.37 11.85
CA GLN A 115 -14.71 -8.49 12.80
C GLN A 115 -13.90 -7.21 13.05
N ALA A 116 -12.59 -7.32 13.16
CA ALA A 116 -11.70 -6.17 13.28
C ALA A 116 -11.83 -5.26 12.04
N VAL A 117 -11.69 -5.81 10.83
CA VAL A 117 -11.77 -5.03 9.57
C VAL A 117 -13.15 -4.36 9.38
N TYR A 118 -14.24 -5.05 9.69
CA TYR A 118 -15.60 -4.50 9.58
C TYR A 118 -15.84 -3.33 10.54
N SER A 119 -15.21 -3.32 11.71
CA SER A 119 -15.46 -2.32 12.75
C SER A 119 -15.13 -0.88 12.31
N TYR A 120 -14.15 -0.71 11.40
CA TYR A 120 -13.74 0.60 10.88
C TYR A 120 -14.05 0.80 9.38
N ASN A 121 -14.45 -0.25 8.65
CA ASN A 121 -14.82 -0.16 7.23
C ASN A 121 -16.33 -0.30 6.98
N VAL A 122 -17.10 0.66 7.49
CA VAL A 122 -18.57 0.58 7.58
C VAL A 122 -19.34 0.79 6.27
N ILE A 123 -18.70 1.21 5.17
CA ILE A 123 -19.43 1.69 3.97
C ILE A 123 -19.43 0.66 2.82
N ASN A 124 -18.45 -0.25 2.71
CA ASN A 124 -18.21 -0.99 1.44
C ASN A 124 -17.92 -2.50 1.59
N PHE A 125 -18.46 -3.15 2.61
CA PHE A 125 -18.01 -4.50 2.99
C PHE A 125 -19.09 -5.59 2.97
N GLN A 126 -20.30 -5.31 2.44
CA GLN A 126 -21.41 -6.27 2.41
C GLN A 126 -21.12 -7.57 1.65
N ASP A 127 -20.22 -7.54 0.66
CA ASP A 127 -19.86 -8.73 -0.14
C ASP A 127 -18.43 -9.24 0.13
N TRP A 128 -17.72 -8.64 1.09
CA TRP A 128 -16.36 -9.06 1.40
C TRP A 128 -16.35 -10.36 2.19
N ASN A 129 -15.54 -11.31 1.76
CA ASN A 129 -15.29 -12.57 2.44
C ASN A 129 -13.78 -12.83 2.53
N CYS A 130 -13.37 -13.61 3.53
CA CYS A 130 -11.98 -14.00 3.75
C CYS A 130 -11.70 -15.46 3.38
N LYS A 131 -12.37 -15.99 2.34
CA LYS A 131 -12.25 -17.41 1.96
C LYS A 131 -10.81 -17.81 1.62
N HIS A 132 -10.05 -16.97 0.92
CA HIS A 132 -8.65 -17.29 0.61
C HIS A 132 -7.74 -17.21 1.84
N LEU A 133 -7.97 -16.26 2.75
CA LEU A 133 -7.23 -16.19 4.01
C LEU A 133 -7.51 -17.44 4.86
N SER A 134 -8.77 -17.84 4.96
CA SER A 134 -9.19 -19.07 5.63
C SER A 134 -8.52 -20.31 5.01
N ALA A 135 -8.55 -20.43 3.68
CA ALA A 135 -7.86 -21.53 2.98
C ALA A 135 -6.34 -21.52 3.23
N ALA A 136 -5.69 -20.36 3.21
CA ALA A 136 -4.26 -20.24 3.49
C ALA A 136 -3.91 -20.66 4.92
N LEU A 137 -4.71 -20.25 5.90
CA LEU A 137 -4.52 -20.62 7.31
C LEU A 137 -4.90 -22.08 7.56
N HIS A 138 -5.79 -22.68 6.76
CA HIS A 138 -6.04 -24.11 6.80
C HIS A 138 -4.81 -24.91 6.31
N ILE A 139 -4.13 -24.45 5.25
CA ILE A 139 -2.90 -25.06 4.73
C ILE A 139 -1.71 -24.82 5.68
N LYS A 140 -1.67 -23.65 6.33
CA LYS A 140 -0.61 -23.24 7.27
C LYS A 140 -1.21 -22.71 8.58
N PRO A 141 -1.67 -23.60 9.48
CA PRO A 141 -2.27 -23.19 10.76
C PRO A 141 -1.33 -22.39 11.64
N ASP A 142 -0.02 -22.67 11.57
CA ASP A 142 1.02 -21.97 12.33
C ASP A 142 1.12 -20.47 11.99
N TYR A 143 0.50 -20.01 10.89
CA TYR A 143 0.48 -18.60 10.50
C TYR A 143 -0.62 -17.80 11.20
N VAL A 144 -1.55 -18.45 11.90
CA VAL A 144 -2.58 -17.74 12.70
C VAL A 144 -1.92 -16.79 13.72
N GLN A 145 -0.81 -17.23 14.35
CA GLN A 145 -0.06 -16.41 15.30
C GLN A 145 0.60 -15.17 14.68
N LEU A 146 0.64 -15.06 13.35
CA LEU A 146 1.17 -13.89 12.65
C LEU A 146 0.15 -12.77 12.58
N LEU A 147 -1.16 -13.06 12.59
CA LEU A 147 -2.21 -12.04 12.57
C LEU A 147 -1.99 -10.95 13.65
N PRO A 148 -1.86 -11.28 14.95
CA PRO A 148 -1.64 -10.24 15.96
C PRO A 148 -0.30 -9.51 15.80
N LYS A 149 0.73 -10.17 15.24
CA LYS A 149 2.05 -9.55 14.98
C LYS A 149 1.97 -8.54 13.83
N ILE A 150 1.22 -8.86 12.77
CA ILE A 150 0.96 -7.93 11.66
C ILE A 150 0.14 -6.73 12.17
N ALA A 151 -0.84 -6.97 13.04
CA ALA A 151 -1.63 -5.91 13.66
C ALA A 151 -0.76 -4.94 14.47
N GLN A 152 0.14 -5.48 15.31
CA GLN A 152 1.12 -4.68 16.06
C GLN A 152 2.00 -3.84 15.14
N LEU A 153 2.49 -4.42 14.03
CA LEU A 153 3.28 -3.67 13.05
C LEU A 153 2.47 -2.57 12.37
N ALA A 154 1.19 -2.81 12.05
CA ALA A 154 0.32 -1.80 11.46
C ALA A 154 0.09 -0.61 12.41
N LEU A 155 -0.05 -0.86 13.72
CA LEU A 155 -0.24 0.17 14.74
C LEU A 155 0.97 1.08 14.96
N ARG A 156 2.16 0.66 14.54
CA ARG A 156 3.39 1.48 14.57
C ARG A 156 3.49 2.49 13.44
N LEU A 157 2.49 2.59 12.55
CA LEU A 157 2.50 3.52 11.42
C LEU A 157 2.87 4.97 11.78
N PRO A 158 2.25 5.64 12.78
CA PRO A 158 2.61 7.02 13.12
C PRO A 158 4.03 7.18 13.70
N GLU A 159 4.62 6.09 14.22
CA GLU A 159 6.00 6.08 14.73
C GLU A 159 7.02 5.92 13.59
N LEU A 160 6.71 5.06 12.62
CA LEU A 160 7.61 4.65 11.54
C LEU A 160 7.52 5.53 10.30
N VAL A 161 6.34 6.04 9.96
CA VAL A 161 6.09 6.90 8.79
C VAL A 161 5.75 8.29 9.28
N THR A 162 6.79 9.07 9.60
CA THR A 162 6.65 10.39 10.23
C THR A 162 6.62 11.54 9.22
N LYS A 163 6.82 11.27 7.94
CA LYS A 163 6.82 12.25 6.84
C LYS A 163 5.76 11.86 5.80
N PRO A 164 5.15 12.84 5.11
CA PRO A 164 4.19 12.55 4.04
C PRO A 164 4.86 11.76 2.90
N ILE A 165 4.13 10.82 2.32
CA ILE A 165 4.58 10.07 1.14
C ILE A 165 3.99 10.75 -0.10
N PRO A 166 4.78 11.35 -1.00
CA PRO A 166 4.25 12.01 -2.18
C PRO A 166 3.68 10.99 -3.17
N LEU A 167 2.63 11.39 -3.88
CA LEU A 167 2.06 10.62 -4.97
C LEU A 167 2.90 10.83 -6.23
N LEU A 168 3.42 9.73 -6.79
CA LEU A 168 4.14 9.77 -8.05
C LEU A 168 3.13 9.80 -9.21
N LYS A 169 2.89 11.01 -9.74
CA LYS A 169 1.89 11.29 -10.78
C LYS A 169 2.50 11.23 -12.18
N ARG A 170 1.65 10.93 -13.17
CA ARG A 170 2.03 10.96 -14.59
C ARG A 170 2.58 12.33 -14.97
N GLY A 171 3.74 12.35 -15.63
CA GLY A 171 4.38 13.59 -16.11
C GLY A 171 5.16 14.36 -15.04
N ALA A 172 5.27 13.82 -13.81
CA ALA A 172 6.13 14.38 -12.77
C ALA A 172 7.31 13.43 -12.49
N GLU A 173 8.52 13.96 -12.51
CA GLU A 173 9.72 13.22 -12.13
C GLU A 173 9.90 13.29 -10.62
N GLY A 174 10.04 12.14 -9.97
CA GLY A 174 10.24 12.09 -8.54
C GLY A 174 10.67 10.71 -8.07
N SER A 175 11.18 10.66 -6.84
CA SER A 175 11.59 9.41 -6.21
C SER A 175 11.31 9.46 -4.71
N VAL A 176 11.04 8.28 -4.14
CA VAL A 176 10.74 8.11 -2.72
C VAL A 176 11.64 7.01 -2.19
N THR A 177 12.35 7.32 -1.10
CA THR A 177 13.20 6.37 -0.40
C THR A 177 12.53 6.00 0.93
N LEU A 178 12.24 4.71 1.07
CA LEU A 178 11.64 4.09 2.27
C LEU A 178 12.57 3.00 2.80
N SER A 179 12.63 2.83 4.12
CA SER A 179 13.24 1.62 4.69
C SER A 179 12.32 0.40 4.52
N GLN A 180 12.90 -0.80 4.56
CA GLN A 180 12.13 -2.06 4.52
C GLN A 180 11.11 -2.15 5.66
N LEU A 181 11.44 -1.63 6.85
CA LEU A 181 10.53 -1.60 7.99
C LEU A 181 9.31 -0.69 7.74
N GLN A 182 9.50 0.47 7.10
CA GLN A 182 8.40 1.33 6.69
C GLN A 182 7.51 0.65 5.66
N ILE A 183 8.11 -0.02 4.67
CA ILE A 183 7.37 -0.77 3.67
C ILE A 183 6.55 -1.89 4.34
N ALA A 184 7.16 -2.65 5.25
CA ALA A 184 6.46 -3.71 5.99
C ALA A 184 5.29 -3.15 6.81
N CYS A 185 5.45 -1.98 7.43
CA CYS A 185 4.38 -1.30 8.16
C CYS A 185 3.23 -0.84 7.25
N LEU A 186 3.54 -0.29 6.07
CA LEU A 186 2.54 0.08 5.07
C LEU A 186 1.80 -1.14 4.53
N LEU A 187 2.50 -2.24 4.29
CA LEU A 187 1.89 -3.51 3.86
C LEU A 187 1.04 -4.15 4.97
N ALA A 188 1.43 -4.04 6.24
CA ALA A 188 0.60 -4.48 7.36
C ALA A 188 -0.72 -3.69 7.44
N ASN A 189 -0.66 -2.39 7.16
CA ASN A 189 -1.86 -1.54 7.05
C ASN A 189 -2.74 -1.95 5.86
N ALA A 190 -2.14 -2.25 4.70
CA ALA A 190 -2.85 -2.76 3.53
C ALA A 190 -3.51 -4.14 3.79
N PHE A 191 -2.82 -5.02 4.52
CA PHE A 191 -3.34 -6.33 4.96
C PHE A 191 -4.62 -6.17 5.78
N TYR A 192 -4.62 -5.25 6.74
CA TYR A 192 -5.81 -4.91 7.54
C TYR A 192 -6.77 -3.94 6.84
N SER A 193 -6.56 -3.60 5.57
CA SER A 193 -7.44 -2.70 4.81
C SER A 193 -7.71 -1.36 5.51
N THR A 194 -6.68 -0.74 6.09
CA THR A 194 -6.83 0.49 6.87
C THR A 194 -6.88 1.75 6.02
N PHE A 195 -6.39 1.72 4.77
CA PHE A 195 -6.43 2.87 3.87
C PHE A 195 -7.86 3.14 3.39
N THR A 196 -8.52 4.13 4.01
CA THR A 196 -9.89 4.54 3.69
C THR A 196 -9.99 5.12 2.28
N PHE A 197 -11.16 4.96 1.64
CA PHE A 197 -11.44 5.46 0.28
C PHE A 197 -10.57 4.88 -0.85
N ARG A 198 -9.73 3.88 -0.56
CA ARG A 198 -8.86 3.20 -1.52
C ARG A 198 -9.39 1.84 -2.01
N ASN A 199 -10.68 1.60 -1.81
CA ASN A 199 -11.37 0.36 -2.18
C ASN A 199 -12.35 0.54 -3.36
N SER A 200 -12.60 1.77 -3.81
CA SER A 200 -13.52 2.04 -4.92
C SER A 200 -12.82 1.89 -6.27
N ARG A 201 -13.52 1.31 -7.26
CA ARG A 201 -13.13 1.32 -8.67
C ARG A 201 -13.89 2.37 -9.49
N ASP A 202 -14.63 3.25 -8.81
CA ASP A 202 -15.38 4.32 -9.48
C ASP A 202 -14.39 5.25 -10.23
N PRO A 203 -14.57 5.45 -11.56
CA PRO A 203 -13.76 6.38 -12.34
C PRO A 203 -13.73 7.80 -11.78
N GLN A 204 -14.77 8.22 -11.05
CA GLN A 204 -14.88 9.54 -10.42
C GLN A 204 -14.21 9.62 -9.03
N SER A 205 -13.68 8.50 -8.52
CA SER A 205 -12.97 8.51 -7.24
C SER A 205 -11.62 9.21 -7.35
N GLU A 206 -11.19 9.86 -6.26
CA GLU A 206 -9.91 10.59 -6.16
C GLU A 206 -8.69 9.76 -6.61
N TYR A 207 -8.75 8.45 -6.37
CA TYR A 207 -7.67 7.51 -6.66
C TYR A 207 -7.95 6.61 -7.87
N SER A 208 -8.86 6.98 -8.77
CA SER A 208 -9.22 6.16 -9.95
C SER A 208 -8.03 5.86 -10.87
N ASN A 209 -7.04 6.76 -10.90
CA ASN A 209 -5.80 6.60 -11.68
C ASN A 209 -4.66 5.89 -10.90
N PHE A 210 -4.92 5.42 -9.69
CA PHE A 210 -3.95 4.69 -8.86
C PHE A 210 -4.40 3.25 -8.62
N PRO A 211 -3.47 2.29 -8.44
CA PRO A 211 -3.83 0.94 -8.06
C PRO A 211 -4.51 0.90 -6.69
N LEU A 212 -5.33 -0.14 -6.49
CA LEU A 212 -5.85 -0.51 -5.18
C LEU A 212 -4.69 -0.91 -4.27
N VAL A 213 -4.72 -0.43 -3.03
CA VAL A 213 -3.65 -0.68 -2.05
C VAL A 213 -4.02 -1.77 -1.05
N ASN A 214 -5.30 -1.82 -0.64
CA ASN A 214 -5.76 -2.76 0.39
C ASN A 214 -5.90 -4.18 -0.18
N PHE A 215 -5.72 -5.16 0.69
CA PHE A 215 -5.72 -6.58 0.31
C PHE A 215 -7.12 -7.21 0.33
N ALA A 216 -8.19 -6.40 0.43
CA ALA A 216 -9.55 -6.90 0.44
C ALA A 216 -9.84 -7.85 -0.73
N SER A 217 -9.36 -7.52 -1.94
CA SER A 217 -9.50 -8.35 -3.15
C SER A 217 -8.65 -9.63 -3.13
N LEU A 218 -7.54 -9.66 -2.39
CA LEU A 218 -6.70 -10.85 -2.22
C LEU A 218 -7.44 -11.92 -1.42
N PHE A 219 -8.18 -11.51 -0.38
CA PHE A 219 -8.87 -12.43 0.52
C PHE A 219 -10.21 -12.94 -0.02
N SER A 220 -10.83 -12.15 -0.90
CA SER A 220 -12.10 -12.50 -1.55
C SER A 220 -11.91 -13.40 -2.76
N LYS A 221 -12.83 -14.35 -2.93
CA LYS A 221 -13.00 -15.08 -4.19
C LYS A 221 -13.68 -14.16 -5.22
N TRP A 222 -13.15 -14.11 -6.45
CA TRP A 222 -13.81 -13.52 -7.61
C TRP A 222 -14.97 -14.40 -8.08
#